data_AF-A0A7Y0XD76-F1
#
_entry.id   AF-A0A7Y0XD76-F1
#
_cell.length_a   1.000
_cell.length_b   1.000
_cell.length_c   1.000
_cell.angle_alpha   90.00
_cell.angle_beta   90.00
_cell.angle_gamma   90.00
#
_symmetry.space_group_name_H-M   'P 1'
#
loop_
_entity.id
_entity.type
_entity.pdbx_description
1 polymer ?
#
loop_
_entity_poly.entity_id
_entity_poly.type
_entity_poly.pdbx_seq_one_letter_code
_entity_poly.pdbx_strand_id
1 'polypeptide(L)'
;SIAFQVAKLGSDTLLDLELSALQQESKAEIISSPRLITTNKKPAYIEQGTEIPYLESSSSGATTVTFKKAVLSLKVTPQITPDNRLVLDLSVTQDRPGQVVKTGTGEAVAIDTQRIGTQVLVNNGETVVLGGIFQHSITNSVDKVPLL
;
A
#
# COMPACT_ATOMS: atom_id res chain seq x y z
N SER A 1 19.89 9.48 24.54
CA SER A 1 19.66 8.89 25.87
C SER A 1 20.36 9.73 26.92
N ILE A 2 19.97 9.61 28.18
CA ILE A 2 20.64 10.22 29.34
C ILE A 2 21.10 9.08 30.24
N ALA A 3 22.38 9.08 30.65
CA ALA A 3 22.96 8.06 31.49
C ALA A 3 23.49 8.64 32.81
N PHE A 4 23.23 7.95 33.91
CA PHE A 4 23.73 8.24 35.25
C PHE A 4 24.43 7.00 35.81
N GLN A 5 25.61 7.21 36.39
CA GLN A 5 26.42 6.16 36.99
C GLN A 5 26.88 6.59 38.38
N VAL A 6 26.71 5.72 39.37
CA VAL A 6 27.19 5.91 40.75
C VAL A 6 28.01 4.68 41.15
N ALA A 7 29.28 4.90 41.49
CA ALA A 7 30.20 3.84 41.93
C ALA A 7 30.85 4.19 43.27
N LYS A 8 30.90 3.23 44.20
CA LYS A 8 31.58 3.36 45.50
C LYS A 8 32.70 2.34 45.63
N LEU A 9 33.96 2.78 45.49
CA LEU A 9 35.15 1.93 45.68
C LEU A 9 35.34 1.62 47.17
N GLY A 10 35.09 0.36 47.54
CA GLY A 10 35.26 -0.16 48.91
C GLY A 10 34.09 -1.01 49.42
N SER A 11 32.90 -0.92 48.80
CA SER A 11 31.72 -1.74 49.15
C SER A 11 31.06 -2.44 47.96
N ASP A 12 31.79 -2.60 46.84
CA ASP A 12 31.39 -3.29 45.60
C ASP A 12 30.01 -2.89 45.04
N THR A 13 29.59 -1.64 45.28
CA THR A 13 28.30 -1.12 44.82
C THR A 13 28.50 -0.25 43.58
N LEU A 14 27.92 -0.69 42.47
CA LEU A 14 27.90 0.00 41.19
C LEU A 14 26.45 0.03 40.70
N LEU A 15 25.93 1.23 40.42
CA LEU A 15 24.57 1.43 39.93
C LEU A 15 24.60 2.29 38.67
N ASP A 16 24.08 1.71 37.59
CA ASP A 16 23.98 2.33 36.28
C ASP A 16 22.49 2.49 35.92
N LEU A 17 22.13 3.67 35.45
CA LEU A 17 20.79 3.99 34.95
C LEU A 17 20.92 4.70 33.61
N GLU A 18 20.33 4.12 32.55
CA GLU A 18 20.20 4.78 31.26
C GLU A 18 18.72 4.94 30.90
N LEU A 19 18.33 6.17 30.55
CA LEU A 19 17.02 6.50 30.03
C LEU A 19 17.12 6.81 28.54
N SER A 20 16.41 6.04 27.72
CA SER A 20 16.22 6.31 26.30
C SER A 20 14.76 6.71 26.06
N ALA A 21 14.56 7.78 25.29
CA ALA A 21 13.25 8.21 24.80
C ALA A 21 13.37 8.45 23.31
N LEU A 22 12.54 7.77 22.51
CA LEU A 22 12.47 7.91 21.07
C LEU A 22 11.07 8.38 20.68
N GLN A 23 10.96 9.62 20.21
CA GLN A 23 9.74 10.12 19.55
C GLN A 23 9.99 10.15 18.06
N GLN A 24 9.28 9.30 17.31
CA GLN A 24 9.37 9.24 15.85
C GLN A 24 8.02 9.67 15.24
N GLU A 25 8.04 10.76 14.49
CA GLU A 25 6.91 11.19 13.65
C GLU A 25 7.27 10.91 12.20
N SER A 26 6.40 10.18 11.48
CA SER A 26 6.58 9.90 10.05
C SER A 26 5.33 10.33 9.30
N LYS A 27 5.50 11.20 8.29
CA LYS A 27 4.44 11.66 7.38
C LYS A 27 4.82 11.25 5.97
N ALA A 28 3.93 10.53 5.29
CA ALA A 28 4.09 10.14 3.91
C ALA A 28 2.80 10.46 3.14
N GLU A 29 2.94 11.20 2.05
CA GLU A 29 1.86 11.50 1.11
C GLU A 29 2.24 10.95 -0.26
N ILE A 30 1.36 10.14 -0.86
CA ILE A 30 1.60 9.53 -2.18
C ILE A 30 0.46 9.98 -3.10
N ILE A 31 0.81 10.77 -4.11
CA ILE A 31 -0.11 11.25 -5.14
C ILE A 31 0.20 10.54 -6.45
N SER A 32 -0.81 9.91 -7.04
CA SER A 32 -0.73 9.27 -8.35
C SER A 32 -1.84 9.78 -9.24
N SER A 33 -1.51 10.25 -10.44
CA SER A 33 -2.46 10.90 -11.36
C SER A 33 -2.33 10.39 -12.80
N PRO A 34 -2.81 9.16 -13.10
CA PRO A 34 -2.78 8.63 -14.46
C PRO A 34 -3.71 9.45 -15.38
N ARG A 35 -3.26 9.68 -16.62
CA ARG A 35 -4.02 10.38 -17.66
C ARG A 35 -3.97 9.60 -18.96
N LEU A 36 -5.10 9.51 -19.66
CA LEU A 36 -5.18 8.84 -20.96
C LEU A 36 -6.19 9.56 -21.86
N ILE A 37 -6.04 9.38 -23.17
CA ILE A 37 -6.94 9.91 -24.19
C ILE A 37 -7.52 8.71 -24.93
N THR A 38 -8.83 8.71 -25.16
CA THR A 38 -9.53 7.66 -25.92
C THR A 38 -10.71 8.24 -26.69
N THR A 39 -11.24 7.45 -27.63
CA THR A 39 -12.41 7.81 -28.44
C THR A 39 -13.71 7.44 -27.71
N ASN A 40 -14.80 8.14 -28.02
CA ASN A 40 -16.13 7.83 -27.51
C ASN A 40 -16.49 6.34 -27.72
N LYS A 41 -16.98 5.68 -26.66
CA LYS A 41 -17.33 4.26 -26.60
C LYS A 41 -16.16 3.29 -26.86
N LYS A 42 -14.90 3.73 -26.74
CA LYS A 42 -13.72 2.86 -26.88
C LYS A 42 -13.05 2.64 -25.52
N PRO A 43 -12.93 1.37 -25.07
CA PRO A 43 -12.21 1.07 -23.85
C PRO A 43 -10.72 1.38 -24.04
N ALA A 44 -10.12 2.01 -23.03
CA ALA A 44 -8.69 2.27 -22.98
C ALA A 44 -8.15 1.98 -21.58
N TYR A 45 -6.86 1.68 -21.50
CA TYR A 45 -6.19 1.43 -20.23
C TYR A 45 -4.76 1.97 -20.25
N ILE A 46 -4.26 2.31 -19.06
CA ILE A 46 -2.87 2.68 -18.79
C ILE A 46 -2.43 1.92 -17.55
N GLU A 47 -1.25 1.28 -17.62
CA GLU A 47 -0.67 0.47 -16.54
C GLU A 47 0.77 0.90 -16.28
N GLN A 48 1.14 1.05 -15.02
CA GLN A 48 2.51 1.31 -14.58
C GLN A 48 2.83 0.50 -13.31
N GLY A 49 3.92 -0.27 -13.34
CA GLY A 49 4.40 -0.98 -12.16
C GLY A 49 5.32 -2.13 -12.53
N THR A 50 5.25 -3.21 -11.76
CA THR A 50 6.14 -4.37 -11.92
C THR A 50 5.35 -5.67 -11.92
N GLU A 51 5.96 -6.71 -12.47
CA GLU A 51 5.43 -8.07 -12.44
C GLU A 51 6.29 -8.92 -11.52
N ILE A 52 5.66 -9.55 -10.53
CA ILE A 52 6.32 -10.38 -9.52
C ILE A 52 6.18 -11.85 -9.95
N PRO A 53 7.28 -12.60 -10.09
CA PRO A 53 7.23 -14.03 -10.40
C PRO A 53 6.82 -14.86 -9.18
N TYR A 54 5.94 -15.82 -9.38
CA TYR A 54 5.51 -16.83 -8.41
C TYR A 54 5.78 -18.23 -8.97
N LEU A 55 6.19 -19.14 -8.09
CA LEU A 55 6.30 -20.56 -8.40
C LEU A 55 4.93 -21.21 -8.17
N GLU A 56 4.30 -21.66 -9.25
CA GLU A 56 3.04 -22.40 -9.21
C GLU A 56 3.30 -23.87 -9.56
N SER A 57 2.62 -24.78 -8.84
CA SER A 57 2.63 -26.20 -9.18
C SER A 57 1.76 -26.43 -10.42
N SER A 58 2.36 -26.87 -11.51
CA SER A 58 1.64 -27.28 -12.72
C SER A 58 0.86 -28.57 -12.47
N SER A 59 -0.23 -28.76 -13.22
CA SER A 59 -1.06 -29.97 -13.17
C SER A 59 -0.30 -31.25 -13.55
N SER A 60 0.88 -31.13 -14.18
CA SER A 60 1.77 -32.24 -14.52
C SER A 60 2.81 -32.59 -13.44
N GLY A 61 2.81 -31.88 -12.29
CA GLY A 61 3.82 -32.05 -11.23
C GLY A 61 5.12 -31.27 -11.47
N ALA A 62 5.24 -30.53 -12.58
CA ALA A 62 6.33 -29.60 -12.82
C ALA A 62 6.08 -28.25 -12.12
N THR A 63 7.14 -27.53 -11.75
CA THR A 63 7.04 -26.14 -11.27
C THR A 63 7.06 -25.17 -12.45
N THR A 64 6.07 -24.27 -12.52
CA THR A 64 5.97 -23.22 -13.54
C THR A 64 6.11 -21.85 -12.88
N VAL A 65 6.75 -20.90 -13.56
CA VAL A 65 6.84 -19.50 -13.12
C VAL A 65 5.65 -18.73 -13.70
N THR A 66 4.79 -18.18 -12.84
CA THR A 66 3.66 -17.32 -13.22
C THR A 66 3.91 -15.90 -12.73
N PHE A 67 3.64 -14.91 -13.57
CA PHE A 67 3.81 -13.50 -13.20
C PHE A 67 2.50 -12.90 -12.69
N LYS A 68 2.54 -12.20 -11.56
CA LYS A 68 1.42 -11.39 -11.04
C LYS A 68 1.78 -9.92 -11.09
N LYS A 69 0.86 -9.10 -11.60
CA LYS A 69 1.03 -7.65 -11.72
C LYS A 69 0.85 -6.95 -10.37
N ALA A 70 1.81 -6.11 -10.02
CA ALA A 70 1.71 -5.10 -8.98
C ALA A 70 1.83 -3.73 -9.66
N VAL A 71 0.71 -3.26 -10.21
CA VAL A 71 0.63 -2.06 -11.05
C VAL A 71 -0.45 -1.10 -10.58
N LEU A 72 -0.19 0.19 -10.80
CA LEU A 72 -1.23 1.20 -10.92
C LEU A 72 -1.86 1.08 -12.31
N SER A 73 -3.14 0.73 -12.37
CA SER A 73 -3.92 0.62 -13.60
C SER A 73 -5.12 1.57 -13.55
N LEU A 74 -5.36 2.27 -14.66
CA LEU A 74 -6.60 2.97 -14.93
C LEU A 74 -7.18 2.39 -16.22
N LYS A 75 -8.37 1.81 -16.14
CA LYS A 75 -9.18 1.36 -17.27
C LYS A 75 -10.46 2.17 -17.32
N VAL A 76 -10.78 2.70 -18.50
CA VAL A 76 -11.94 3.55 -18.69
C VAL A 76 -12.65 3.25 -20.00
N THR A 77 -13.97 3.32 -19.98
CA THR A 77 -14.81 3.37 -21.18
C THR A 77 -15.70 4.61 -21.11
N PRO A 78 -15.42 5.66 -21.90
CA PRO A 78 -16.25 6.86 -21.90
C PRO A 78 -17.43 6.75 -22.85
N GLN A 79 -18.54 7.37 -22.49
CA GLN A 79 -19.70 7.57 -23.33
C GLN A 79 -20.19 9.02 -23.22
N ILE A 80 -20.21 9.73 -24.36
CA ILE A 80 -20.77 11.07 -24.45
C ILE A 80 -22.29 10.97 -24.66
N THR A 81 -23.04 11.69 -23.84
CA THR A 81 -24.51 11.78 -23.88
C THR A 81 -24.97 12.99 -24.70
N PRO A 82 -26.23 13.01 -25.19
CA PRO A 82 -26.73 14.12 -26.03
C PRO A 82 -26.78 15.49 -25.33
N ASP A 83 -26.90 15.51 -24.00
CA ASP A 83 -26.86 16.70 -23.15
C ASP A 83 -25.42 17.13 -22.79
N ASN A 84 -24.42 16.64 -23.54
CA ASN A 84 -23.00 16.97 -23.40
C ASN A 84 -22.38 16.57 -22.04
N ARG A 85 -22.92 15.52 -21.41
CA ARG A 85 -22.34 14.87 -20.23
C ARG A 85 -21.56 13.62 -20.60
N LEU A 86 -20.65 13.22 -19.72
CA LEU A 86 -19.81 12.03 -19.85
C LEU A 86 -20.27 10.98 -18.86
N VAL A 87 -20.69 9.82 -19.36
CA VAL A 87 -20.79 8.60 -18.56
C VAL A 87 -19.43 7.91 -18.65
N LEU A 88 -18.79 7.68 -17.51
CA LEU A 88 -17.50 7.03 -17.41
C LEU A 88 -17.66 5.74 -16.62
N ASP A 89 -17.38 4.61 -17.28
CA ASP A 89 -17.14 3.35 -16.59
C ASP A 89 -15.64 3.27 -16.25
N LEU A 90 -15.32 3.29 -14.96
CA LEU A 90 -13.98 3.46 -14.43
C LEU A 90 -13.60 2.26 -13.56
N SER A 91 -12.44 1.70 -13.84
CA SER A 91 -11.76 0.72 -12.99
C SER A 91 -10.35 1.20 -12.71
N VAL A 92 -10.07 1.54 -11.46
CA VAL A 92 -8.75 1.98 -11.01
C VAL A 92 -8.24 0.94 -10.03
N THR A 93 -7.02 0.45 -10.25
CA THR A 93 -6.33 -0.46 -9.35
C THR A 93 -4.99 0.14 -8.99
N GLN A 94 -4.59 0.04 -7.73
CA GLN A 94 -3.28 0.40 -7.25
C GLN A 94 -2.75 -0.79 -6.46
N ASP A 95 -2.00 -1.62 -7.15
CA ASP A 95 -1.37 -2.81 -6.58
C ASP A 95 0.11 -2.51 -6.35
N ARG A 96 0.62 -2.83 -5.16
CA ARG A 96 2.02 -2.61 -4.77
C ARG A 96 2.64 -3.87 -4.16
N PRO A 97 3.94 -4.10 -4.32
CA PRO A 97 4.64 -5.17 -3.61
C PRO A 97 4.51 -4.93 -2.09
N GLY A 98 3.96 -5.92 -1.39
CA GLY A 98 3.82 -5.95 0.05
C GLY A 98 4.99 -6.67 0.73
N GLN A 99 4.76 -7.18 1.93
CA GLN A 99 5.79 -7.88 2.71
C GLN A 99 6.08 -9.28 2.16
N VAL A 100 7.31 -9.75 2.37
CA VAL A 100 7.67 -11.16 2.12
C VAL A 100 7.00 -12.01 3.20
N VAL A 101 6.18 -12.96 2.77
CA VAL A 101 5.47 -13.92 3.62
C VAL A 101 6.05 -15.32 3.44
N LYS A 102 6.10 -16.07 4.55
CA LYS A 102 6.46 -17.48 4.52
C LYS A 102 5.27 -18.30 4.01
N THR A 103 5.53 -19.12 3.01
CA THR A 103 4.60 -20.07 2.41
C THR A 103 5.09 -21.49 2.68
N GLY A 104 4.21 -22.50 2.53
CA GLY A 104 4.59 -23.90 2.77
C GLY A 104 5.73 -24.42 1.88
N THR A 105 6.05 -23.72 0.79
CA THR A 105 7.07 -24.10 -0.20
C THR A 105 8.26 -23.13 -0.27
N GLY A 106 8.30 -22.08 0.55
CA GLY A 106 9.37 -21.06 0.54
C GLY A 106 8.88 -19.68 0.94
N GLU A 107 9.52 -18.62 0.45
CA GLU A 107 9.10 -17.23 0.65
C GLU A 107 8.40 -16.70 -0.60
N ALA A 108 7.34 -15.91 -0.42
CA ALA A 108 6.63 -15.24 -1.50
C ALA A 108 6.34 -13.79 -1.12
N VAL A 109 6.31 -12.89 -2.10
CA VAL A 109 5.96 -11.48 -1.86
C VAL A 109 4.45 -11.36 -1.79
N ALA A 110 3.88 -10.70 -0.78
CA ALA A 110 2.46 -10.35 -0.77
C ALA A 110 2.19 -9.19 -1.74
N ILE A 111 0.95 -9.00 -2.18
CA ILE A 111 0.57 -7.82 -2.98
C ILE A 111 -0.52 -7.07 -2.21
N ASP A 112 -0.22 -5.83 -1.84
CA ASP A 112 -1.22 -4.94 -1.27
C ASP A 112 -2.02 -4.33 -2.43
N THR A 113 -3.33 -4.41 -2.35
CA THR A 113 -4.22 -4.03 -3.46
C THR A 113 -5.24 -2.99 -3.01
N GLN A 114 -5.45 -1.97 -3.83
CA GLN A 114 -6.49 -0.97 -3.65
C GLN A 114 -7.24 -0.85 -4.98
N ARG A 115 -8.55 -1.10 -4.99
CA ARG A 115 -9.31 -1.11 -6.24
C ARG A 115 -10.63 -0.38 -6.06
N ILE A 116 -11.01 0.36 -7.10
CA ILE A 116 -12.30 1.03 -7.20
C ILE A 116 -12.87 0.77 -8.60
N GLY A 117 -14.10 0.26 -8.64
CA GLY A 117 -14.88 0.07 -9.86
C GLY A 117 -16.18 0.85 -9.71
N THR A 118 -16.42 1.82 -10.57
CA THR A 118 -17.60 2.67 -10.49
C THR A 118 -18.03 3.17 -11.86
N GLN A 119 -19.31 3.49 -11.98
CA GLN A 119 -19.84 4.20 -13.13
C GLN A 119 -20.37 5.55 -12.66
N VAL A 120 -19.86 6.62 -13.25
CA VAL A 120 -20.22 8.00 -12.87
C VAL A 120 -20.68 8.79 -14.08
N LEU A 121 -21.63 9.71 -13.84
CA LEU A 121 -22.03 10.74 -14.79
C LEU A 121 -21.38 12.06 -14.35
N VAL A 122 -20.60 12.68 -15.22
CA VAL A 122 -19.88 13.93 -14.96
C VAL A 122 -20.12 14.92 -16.10
N ASN A 123 -20.17 16.22 -15.79
CA ASN A 123 -20.25 17.23 -16.84
C ASN A 123 -18.89 17.43 -17.52
N ASN A 124 -18.89 17.87 -18.78
CA ASN A 124 -17.65 18.13 -19.50
C ASN A 124 -16.81 19.22 -18.81
N GLY A 125 -15.54 18.91 -18.51
CA GLY A 125 -14.61 19.84 -17.85
C GLY A 125 -14.69 19.88 -16.32
N GLU A 126 -15.60 19.14 -15.71
CA GLU A 126 -15.69 19.05 -14.24
C GLU A 126 -14.84 17.90 -13.68
N THR A 127 -14.36 18.08 -12.46
CA THR A 127 -13.67 17.03 -11.69
C THR A 127 -14.64 16.42 -10.69
N VAL A 128 -14.72 15.09 -10.66
CA VAL A 128 -15.55 14.34 -9.70
C VAL A 128 -14.67 13.51 -8.79
N VAL A 129 -15.02 13.46 -7.50
CA VAL A 129 -14.40 12.57 -6.53
C VAL A 129 -15.11 11.23 -6.59
N LEU A 130 -14.40 10.18 -7.04
CA LEU A 130 -14.95 8.83 -7.23
C LEU A 130 -15.09 8.07 -5.90
N GLY A 131 -14.25 8.42 -4.92
CA GLY A 131 -14.18 7.78 -3.62
C GLY A 131 -12.83 8.03 -2.95
N GLY A 132 -12.67 7.52 -1.72
CA GLY A 132 -11.44 7.59 -0.95
C GLY A 132 -11.49 6.61 0.22
N ILE A 133 -10.32 6.13 0.65
CA ILE A 133 -10.19 5.28 1.82
C ILE A 133 -9.42 6.08 2.86
N PHE A 134 -10.09 6.46 3.95
CA PHE A 134 -9.46 7.12 5.09
C PHE A 134 -9.06 6.07 6.11
N GLN A 135 -7.77 6.03 6.47
CA GLN A 135 -7.25 5.12 7.50
C GLN A 135 -6.58 5.93 8.60
N HIS A 136 -6.99 5.68 9.84
CA HIS A 136 -6.39 6.27 11.04
C HIS A 136 -6.09 5.14 12.02
N SER A 137 -4.85 5.05 12.48
CA SER A 137 -4.40 4.04 13.44
C SER A 137 -3.66 4.72 14.58
N ILE A 138 -4.01 4.36 15.81
CA ILE A 138 -3.33 4.80 17.04
C ILE A 138 -2.85 3.54 17.75
N THR A 139 -1.53 3.40 17.90
CA THR A 139 -0.91 2.29 18.62
C THR A 139 -0.25 2.81 19.90
N ASN A 140 -0.71 2.35 21.06
CA ASN A 140 -0.09 2.63 22.35
C ASN A 140 0.53 1.33 22.88
N SER A 141 1.84 1.33 23.14
CA SER A 141 2.54 0.21 23.77
C SER A 141 3.20 0.69 25.05
N VAL A 142 3.07 -0.08 26.13
CA VAL A 142 3.70 0.19 27.43
C VAL A 142 4.40 -1.07 27.90
N ASP A 143 5.72 -1.04 27.87
CA ASP A 143 6.56 -2.11 28.43
C ASP A 143 6.95 -1.71 29.86
N LYS A 144 6.64 -2.58 30.83
CA LYS A 144 6.98 -2.39 32.24
C LYS A 144 7.43 -3.69 32.88
N VAL A 145 8.23 -3.58 33.94
CA VAL A 145 8.59 -4.74 34.77
C VAL A 145 7.36 -5.11 35.62
N PRO A 146 6.90 -6.37 35.60
CA PRO A 146 5.83 -6.80 36.49
C PRO A 146 6.24 -6.62 37.97
N LEU A 147 5.32 -6.13 38.82
CA LEU A 147 5.45 -5.94 40.28
C LEU A 147 6.38 -4.83 40.81
N LEU A 148 7.07 -4.05 39.97
CA LEU A 148 7.82 -2.85 40.37
C LEU A 148 7.08 -1.56 40.04
#